data_AF-A0A7M5UL28-F1
#
_entry.id   AF-A0A7M5UL28-F1
#
_cell.length_a   1.000
_cell.length_b   1.000
_cell.length_c   1.000
_cell.angle_alpha   90.00
_cell.angle_beta   90.00
_cell.angle_gamma   90.00
#
_symmetry.space_group_name_H-M   'P 1'
#
loop_
_entity.id
_entity.type
_entity.pdbx_description
1 polymer ?
#
loop_
_entity_poly.entity_id
_entity_poly.type
_entity_poly.pdbx_seq_one_letter_code
_entity_poly.pdbx_strand_id
1 'polypeptide(L)'
;MASLSLVSIMILTQVILSQAAEFKCGNRHFNSLVPNTWTCCAGKLYAQKQGLFLACCNNKCFNPNEQHCCGNQIYPRYNINTACCNGKSYQRGTHSCCGKNVINLKTHDCCRNKAYDRKTHICCNGVISQKASSNARCCGQQSYNPEQNTCCAEKIVERVGGEHARCCAMKSYDSKTYSCCMGQVIPSAKGKDKCCNGVMIDSKVDICCGGEVQSKLYGAQTACCRVGGKQLSDLPEGVNEKDIVAMLGGGHVTYDKSQSKCCFGALKFNVFGQDAACCGQNIYNTKTHMCCLNKVHRRLPGVPERCCNDKPFDRSRHLCCKGVLHDIGKNERSYKFCCNSVIYDRRKAHCDEKKTVSVYQCQDPIYLYGIRGNKIPLIY
;
A
#
# COMPACT_ATOMS: atom_id res chain seq x y z
N MET A 1 18.57 -38.19 40.97
CA MET A 1 19.87 -37.52 40.77
C MET A 1 19.70 -36.40 39.77
N ALA A 2 19.21 -35.25 40.24
CA ALA A 2 19.18 -34.01 39.49
C ALA A 2 20.32 -33.15 40.04
N SER A 3 21.47 -33.20 39.40
CA SER A 3 22.66 -32.46 39.85
C SER A 3 23.57 -32.20 38.66
N LEU A 4 23.16 -31.26 37.81
CA LEU A 4 24.08 -30.49 36.97
C LEU A 4 23.62 -29.03 37.04
N SER A 5 24.26 -28.35 37.99
CA SER A 5 24.43 -26.91 38.24
C SER A 5 23.63 -25.91 37.40
N LEU A 6 22.75 -25.19 38.11
CA LEU A 6 22.17 -23.87 37.76
C LEU A 6 23.22 -22.81 37.36
N VAL A 7 24.52 -23.08 37.56
CA VAL A 7 25.64 -22.19 37.22
C VAL A 7 26.02 -22.25 35.72
N SER A 8 25.68 -23.32 35.00
CA SER A 8 26.07 -23.46 33.58
C SER A 8 25.06 -22.89 32.57
N ILE A 9 23.79 -22.72 32.95
CA ILE A 9 22.77 -22.06 32.11
C ILE A 9 22.84 -20.53 32.26
N MET A 10 23.35 -20.03 33.38
CA MET A 10 23.61 -18.60 33.62
C MET A 10 24.71 -18.01 32.70
N ILE A 11 25.52 -18.86 32.03
CA ILE A 11 26.56 -18.41 31.09
C ILE A 11 26.04 -18.37 29.63
N LEU A 12 24.97 -19.11 29.31
CA LEU A 12 24.36 -19.07 27.95
C LEU A 12 23.25 -18.02 27.81
N THR A 13 22.69 -17.48 28.90
CA THR A 13 21.67 -16.43 28.87
C THR A 13 22.22 -15.00 29.02
N GLN A 14 23.54 -14.81 29.05
CA GLN A 14 24.15 -13.47 28.97
C GLN A 14 24.47 -12.99 27.54
N VAL A 15 23.96 -13.63 26.47
CA VAL A 15 24.29 -13.18 25.10
C VAL A 15 23.12 -12.63 24.27
N ILE A 16 21.83 -12.82 24.60
CA ILE A 16 20.77 -12.25 23.75
C ILE A 16 19.61 -11.68 24.58
N LEU A 17 19.95 -10.79 25.52
CA LEU A 17 19.06 -9.71 25.95
C LEU A 17 19.04 -8.62 24.86
N SER A 18 17.85 -8.04 24.67
CA SER A 18 17.58 -6.68 24.23
C SER A 18 18.42 -6.09 23.09
N GLN A 19 17.78 -5.79 21.97
CA GLN A 19 18.17 -4.60 21.22
C GLN A 19 16.98 -3.70 20.93
N ALA A 20 16.21 -3.37 21.98
CA ALA A 20 15.98 -1.94 22.17
C ALA A 20 17.37 -1.37 22.42
N ALA A 21 17.90 -0.59 21.48
CA ALA A 21 19.23 -0.04 21.60
C ALA A 21 19.33 0.74 22.92
N GLU A 22 20.00 0.16 23.92
CA GLU A 22 20.43 0.88 25.10
C GLU A 22 21.48 1.88 24.62
N PHE A 23 21.07 3.12 24.38
CA PHE A 23 22.03 4.14 24.02
C PHE A 23 22.83 4.49 25.28
N LYS A 24 24.12 4.15 25.28
CA LYS A 24 25.06 4.62 26.30
C LYS A 24 25.59 5.99 25.91
N CYS A 25 25.59 6.92 26.86
CA CYS A 25 26.32 8.17 26.74
C CYS A 25 27.37 8.25 27.85
N GLY A 26 28.63 8.00 27.51
CA GLY A 26 29.68 7.84 28.52
C GLY A 26 29.36 6.65 29.41
N ASN A 27 29.29 6.87 30.72
CA ASN A 27 28.99 5.83 31.71
C ASN A 27 27.50 5.72 32.09
N ARG A 28 26.58 6.38 31.35
CA ARG A 28 25.14 6.39 31.67
C ARG A 28 24.31 5.75 30.55
N HIS A 29 23.29 4.96 30.93
CA HIS A 29 22.32 4.34 30.01
C HIS A 29 21.10 5.26 29.84
N PHE A 30 20.62 5.46 28.62
CA PHE A 30 19.38 6.18 28.33
C PHE A 30 18.69 5.60 27.08
N ASN A 31 17.35 5.65 27.00
CA ASN A 31 16.60 5.07 25.88
C ASN A 31 15.84 6.14 25.09
N SER A 32 16.10 6.21 23.78
CA SER A 32 15.72 7.29 22.87
C SER A 32 14.46 6.91 22.07
N LEU A 33 13.29 6.89 22.71
CA LEU A 33 12.02 6.55 22.03
C LEU A 33 11.13 7.77 21.71
N VAL A 34 11.68 8.98 21.84
CA VAL A 34 11.21 10.17 21.15
C VAL A 34 12.38 10.72 20.34
N PRO A 35 12.34 10.72 18.99
CA PRO A 35 13.29 11.49 18.21
C PRO A 35 13.20 12.95 18.67
N ASN A 36 14.34 13.57 19.00
CA ASN A 36 14.47 14.99 19.37
C ASN A 36 14.18 15.37 20.85
N THR A 37 14.46 14.50 21.82
CA THR A 37 14.33 14.85 23.26
C THR A 37 15.67 15.01 23.97
N TRP A 38 16.62 14.10 23.77
CA TRP A 38 17.93 14.15 24.39
C TRP A 38 19.02 13.82 23.36
N THR A 39 20.16 14.52 23.44
CA THR A 39 21.30 14.36 22.55
C THR A 39 22.52 13.98 23.37
N CYS A 40 23.10 12.80 23.09
CA CYS A 40 24.39 12.41 23.64
C CYS A 40 25.53 13.00 22.80
N CYS A 41 26.52 13.64 23.44
CA CYS A 41 27.74 14.09 22.77
C CYS A 41 28.95 14.05 23.71
N ALA A 42 30.09 13.54 23.23
CA ALA A 42 31.32 13.42 24.02
C ALA A 42 31.11 12.75 25.41
N GLY A 43 30.22 11.76 25.49
CA GLY A 43 29.90 11.04 26.72
C GLY A 43 29.00 11.80 27.71
N LYS A 44 28.41 12.93 27.32
CA LYS A 44 27.48 13.74 28.12
C LYS A 44 26.10 13.85 27.46
N LEU A 45 25.04 13.76 28.27
CA LEU A 45 23.64 13.89 27.83
C LEU A 45 23.15 15.33 27.92
N TYR A 46 22.59 15.85 26.83
CA TYR A 46 22.01 17.19 26.74
C TYR A 46 20.51 17.09 26.42
N ALA A 47 19.64 17.83 27.13
CA ALA A 47 18.21 17.85 26.79
C ALA A 47 17.88 18.93 25.74
N GLN A 48 16.99 18.59 24.80
CA GLN A 48 16.53 19.50 23.76
C GLN A 48 15.48 20.46 24.33
N LYS A 49 15.74 21.76 24.27
CA LYS A 49 14.78 22.81 24.68
C LYS A 49 13.92 23.23 23.50
N GLN A 50 12.71 23.72 23.76
CA GLN A 50 11.90 24.41 22.75
C GLN A 50 12.73 25.54 22.11
N GLY A 51 12.98 25.42 20.81
CA GLY A 51 13.79 26.37 20.02
C GLY A 51 15.28 26.06 19.92
N LEU A 52 15.83 25.10 20.67
CA LEU A 52 17.23 24.68 20.59
C LEU A 52 17.33 23.18 20.26
N PHE A 53 17.29 22.86 18.97
CA PHE A 53 17.62 21.53 18.49
C PHE A 53 19.14 21.35 18.62
N LEU A 54 19.59 20.26 19.23
CA LEU A 54 21.02 20.00 19.42
C LEU A 54 21.34 18.62 18.84
N ALA A 55 22.37 18.50 18.02
CA ALA A 55 22.87 17.25 17.47
C ALA A 55 24.38 17.13 17.74
N CYS A 56 24.96 15.93 17.61
CA CYS A 56 26.39 15.70 17.86
C CYS A 56 27.11 15.23 16.60
N CYS A 57 28.30 15.77 16.35
CA CYS A 57 29.20 15.34 15.28
C CYS A 57 30.63 15.36 15.81
N ASN A 58 31.31 14.21 15.80
CA ASN A 58 32.71 14.11 16.25
C ASN A 58 32.98 14.81 17.60
N ASN A 59 32.19 14.45 18.63
CA ASN A 59 32.25 15.02 19.99
C ASN A 59 31.95 16.52 20.12
N LYS A 60 31.39 17.16 19.08
CA LYS A 60 30.94 18.56 19.11
C LYS A 60 29.44 18.66 18.93
N CYS A 61 28.78 19.41 19.82
CA CYS A 61 27.37 19.75 19.69
C CYS A 61 27.16 20.83 18.62
N PHE A 62 26.10 20.70 17.82
CA PHE A 62 25.74 21.66 16.78
C PHE A 62 24.22 21.81 16.70
N ASN A 63 23.74 22.94 16.16
CA ASN A 63 22.32 23.14 15.90
C ASN A 63 21.95 22.49 14.55
N PRO A 64 21.14 21.41 14.50
CA PRO A 64 20.79 20.75 13.26
C PRO A 64 19.89 21.59 12.35
N ASN A 65 19.32 22.70 12.83
CA ASN A 65 18.60 23.65 11.98
C ASN A 65 19.56 24.51 11.14
N GLU A 66 20.74 24.84 11.68
CA GLU A 66 21.72 25.73 11.05
C GLU A 66 22.94 25.00 10.50
N GLN A 67 23.18 23.76 10.92
CA GLN A 67 24.38 22.99 10.63
C GLN A 67 24.04 21.51 10.42
N HIS A 68 24.95 20.74 9.82
CA HIS A 68 24.82 19.30 9.70
C HIS A 68 26.17 18.60 9.78
N CYS A 69 26.15 17.33 10.17
CA CYS A 69 27.34 16.48 10.22
C CYS A 69 27.52 15.71 8.91
N CYS A 70 28.73 15.71 8.35
CA CYS A 70 29.09 14.88 7.21
C CYS A 70 30.57 14.48 7.31
N GLY A 71 30.88 13.18 7.27
CA GLY A 71 32.27 12.71 7.33
C GLY A 71 33.03 13.16 8.59
N ASN A 72 32.35 13.20 9.76
CA ASN A 72 32.87 13.70 11.03
C ASN A 72 33.21 15.21 11.06
N GLN A 73 32.75 15.98 10.07
CA GLN A 73 32.87 17.44 10.02
C GLN A 73 31.49 18.10 10.09
N ILE A 74 31.42 19.25 10.77
CA ILE A 74 30.20 20.08 10.87
C ILE A 74 30.25 21.13 9.75
N TYR A 75 29.25 21.14 8.90
CA TYR A 75 29.09 22.11 7.82
C TYR A 75 27.87 22.99 8.05
N PRO A 76 27.90 24.28 7.65
CA PRO A 76 26.71 25.13 7.67
C PRO A 76 25.61 24.55 6.77
N ARG A 77 24.38 24.72 7.22
CA ARG A 77 23.17 24.33 6.51
C ARG A 77 22.69 25.55 5.74
N TYR A 78 22.94 25.58 4.43
CA TYR A 78 22.48 26.67 3.57
C TYR A 78 20.93 26.67 3.42
N ASN A 79 20.27 25.53 3.71
CA ASN A 79 18.81 25.28 3.90
C ASN A 79 18.54 23.76 4.10
N ILE A 80 17.26 23.33 4.12
CA ILE A 80 16.84 21.91 4.21
C ILE A 80 17.42 21.00 3.10
N ASN A 81 18.04 21.56 2.06
CA ASN A 81 18.56 20.82 0.92
C ASN A 81 20.03 20.41 1.08
N THR A 82 20.64 20.51 2.26
CA THR A 82 22.03 20.03 2.43
C THR A 82 22.06 18.54 2.78
N ALA A 83 22.96 17.78 2.16
CA ALA A 83 23.10 16.33 2.30
C ALA A 83 24.57 15.89 2.33
N CYS A 84 24.80 14.64 2.73
CA CYS A 84 26.12 14.05 2.83
C CYS A 84 26.24 12.83 1.92
N CYS A 85 27.35 12.72 1.19
CA CYS A 85 27.70 11.55 0.40
C CYS A 85 29.17 11.20 0.65
N ASN A 86 29.43 10.06 1.28
CA ASN A 86 30.80 9.57 1.54
C ASN A 86 31.74 10.65 2.12
N GLY A 87 31.24 11.38 3.13
CA GLY A 87 31.98 12.46 3.80
C GLY A 87 32.01 13.81 3.08
N LYS A 88 31.40 13.93 1.89
CA LYS A 88 31.26 15.19 1.16
C LYS A 88 29.87 15.78 1.36
N SER A 89 29.83 16.99 1.92
CA SER A 89 28.60 17.80 2.00
C SER A 89 28.26 18.35 0.61
N TYR A 90 26.98 18.31 0.23
CA TYR A 90 26.47 18.83 -1.03
C TYR A 90 25.04 19.36 -0.91
N GLN A 91 24.60 20.16 -1.88
CA GLN A 91 23.23 20.65 -1.96
C GLN A 91 22.38 19.75 -2.87
N ARG A 92 21.31 19.15 -2.34
CA ARG A 92 20.33 18.30 -3.04
C ARG A 92 19.67 18.96 -4.24
N GLY A 93 19.60 20.30 -4.27
CA GLY A 93 19.02 21.03 -5.40
C GLY A 93 19.91 21.03 -6.66
N THR A 94 21.22 20.86 -6.49
CA THR A 94 22.19 20.90 -7.61
C THR A 94 22.92 19.58 -7.80
N HIS A 95 23.04 18.78 -6.74
CA HIS A 95 23.79 17.54 -6.73
C HIS A 95 23.02 16.41 -6.05
N SER A 96 23.44 15.17 -6.31
CA SER A 96 22.92 13.97 -5.63
C SER A 96 24.06 13.02 -5.28
N CYS A 97 23.81 12.07 -4.39
CA CYS A 97 24.75 11.00 -4.07
C CYS A 97 24.42 9.78 -4.93
N CYS A 98 25.42 9.26 -5.65
CA CYS A 98 25.30 8.04 -6.44
C CYS A 98 26.42 7.08 -6.06
N GLY A 99 26.06 5.98 -5.39
CA GLY A 99 27.04 5.09 -4.76
C GLY A 99 27.87 5.83 -3.71
N LYS A 100 29.12 6.16 -4.05
CA LYS A 100 30.06 6.90 -3.17
C LYS A 100 30.42 8.30 -3.68
N ASN A 101 29.81 8.75 -4.78
CA ASN A 101 30.18 9.98 -5.47
C ASN A 101 29.04 11.00 -5.45
N VAL A 102 29.39 12.27 -5.24
CA VAL A 102 28.49 13.40 -5.45
C VAL A 102 28.45 13.71 -6.94
N ILE A 103 27.27 13.70 -7.53
CA ILE A 103 27.03 13.93 -8.97
C ILE A 103 26.23 15.22 -9.18
N ASN A 104 26.46 15.90 -10.30
CA ASN A 104 25.72 17.11 -10.67
C ASN A 104 24.42 16.74 -11.41
N LEU A 105 23.27 17.17 -10.88
CA LEU A 105 21.93 16.83 -11.41
C LEU A 105 21.62 17.45 -12.79
N LYS A 106 22.38 18.46 -13.21
CA LYS A 106 22.25 19.05 -14.55
C LYS A 106 22.79 18.13 -15.64
N THR A 107 23.82 17.35 -15.34
CA THR A 107 24.56 16.56 -16.34
C THR A 107 24.47 15.06 -16.11
N HIS A 108 24.28 14.63 -14.87
CA HIS A 108 24.28 13.22 -14.50
C HIS A 108 23.00 12.81 -13.79
N ASP A 109 22.73 11.53 -13.87
CA ASP A 109 21.72 10.85 -13.08
C ASP A 109 22.33 9.54 -12.51
N CYS A 110 21.60 8.84 -11.66
CA CYS A 110 22.08 7.65 -10.95
C CYS A 110 21.26 6.43 -11.29
N CYS A 111 21.93 5.35 -11.70
CA CYS A 111 21.33 4.05 -11.91
C CYS A 111 21.91 3.07 -10.88
N ARG A 112 21.11 2.70 -9.88
CA ARG A 112 21.54 1.98 -8.67
C ARG A 112 22.67 2.74 -7.96
N ASN A 113 23.92 2.37 -8.19
CA ASN A 113 25.11 2.98 -7.58
C ASN A 113 26.09 3.54 -8.62
N LYS A 114 25.70 3.61 -9.89
CA LYS A 114 26.54 4.10 -11.00
C LYS A 114 25.94 5.37 -11.60
N ALA A 115 26.75 6.41 -11.63
CA ALA A 115 26.39 7.66 -12.28
C ALA A 115 26.47 7.51 -13.80
N TYR A 116 25.59 8.17 -14.53
CA TYR A 116 25.60 8.21 -15.99
C TYR A 116 25.22 9.60 -16.50
N ASP A 117 25.69 9.95 -17.70
CA ASP A 117 25.30 11.19 -18.36
C ASP A 117 23.84 11.10 -18.86
N ARG A 118 22.97 11.94 -18.31
CA ARG A 118 21.54 11.95 -18.63
C ARG A 118 21.23 12.44 -20.04
N LYS A 119 22.20 13.04 -20.75
CA LYS A 119 22.03 13.42 -22.17
C LYS A 119 22.10 12.20 -23.06
N THR A 120 23.08 11.33 -22.83
CA THR A 120 23.44 10.20 -23.71
C THR A 120 22.85 8.86 -23.28
N HIS A 121 22.57 8.68 -21.98
CA HIS A 121 22.12 7.41 -21.42
C HIS A 121 20.81 7.54 -20.63
N ILE A 122 20.19 6.39 -20.35
CA ILE A 122 18.98 6.23 -19.55
C ILE A 122 19.10 4.96 -18.70
N CYS A 123 18.58 4.98 -17.46
CA CYS A 123 18.52 3.80 -16.60
C CYS A 123 17.21 3.02 -16.82
N CYS A 124 17.30 1.80 -17.33
CA CYS A 124 16.17 0.90 -17.57
C CYS A 124 16.28 -0.35 -16.69
N ASN A 125 15.35 -0.52 -15.76
CA ASN A 125 15.33 -1.63 -14.79
C ASN A 125 16.71 -1.90 -14.12
N GLY A 126 17.43 -0.82 -13.81
CA GLY A 126 18.75 -0.87 -13.16
C GLY A 126 19.95 -1.13 -14.08
N VAL A 127 19.75 -1.12 -15.40
CA VAL A 127 20.80 -1.18 -16.42
C VAL A 127 20.92 0.18 -17.11
N ILE A 128 22.14 0.69 -17.24
CA ILE A 128 22.43 1.93 -17.98
C ILE A 128 22.50 1.58 -19.46
N SER A 129 21.58 2.13 -20.25
CA SER A 129 21.48 1.92 -21.70
C SER A 129 21.73 3.25 -22.43
N GLN A 130 22.37 3.21 -23.60
CA GLN A 130 22.41 4.36 -24.50
C GLN A 130 20.99 4.72 -24.92
N LYS A 131 20.70 6.01 -25.07
CA LYS A 131 19.38 6.46 -25.53
C LYS A 131 19.20 6.15 -27.01
N ALA A 132 18.15 5.40 -27.35
CA ALA A 132 17.77 5.14 -28.73
C ALA A 132 17.23 6.37 -29.48
N SER A 133 16.82 7.43 -28.77
CA SER A 133 16.43 8.73 -29.32
C SER A 133 16.44 9.81 -28.23
N SER A 134 16.24 11.08 -28.60
CA SER A 134 16.12 12.19 -27.64
C SER A 134 15.00 11.97 -26.61
N ASN A 135 13.92 11.30 -27.04
CA ASN A 135 12.77 10.92 -26.22
C ASN A 135 12.74 9.41 -25.88
N ALA A 136 13.92 8.78 -25.78
CA ALA A 136 14.02 7.35 -25.50
C ALA A 136 13.25 6.93 -24.24
N ARG A 137 12.58 5.78 -24.31
CA ARG A 137 11.86 5.17 -23.19
C ARG A 137 12.42 3.79 -22.87
N CYS A 138 12.08 3.26 -21.71
CA CYS A 138 12.52 1.93 -21.29
C CYS A 138 11.48 0.85 -21.60
N CYS A 139 11.97 -0.30 -22.05
CA CYS A 139 11.23 -1.56 -22.13
C CYS A 139 12.09 -2.66 -21.50
N GLY A 140 11.71 -3.11 -20.31
CA GLY A 140 12.58 -3.96 -19.49
C GLY A 140 13.91 -3.25 -19.19
N GLN A 141 15.03 -3.86 -19.58
CA GLN A 141 16.39 -3.33 -19.39
C GLN A 141 16.91 -2.50 -20.57
N GLN A 142 16.17 -2.42 -21.68
CA GLN A 142 16.61 -1.77 -22.91
C GLN A 142 15.91 -0.43 -23.12
N SER A 143 16.59 0.49 -23.80
CA SER A 143 15.99 1.74 -24.29
C SER A 143 15.42 1.54 -25.71
N TYR A 144 14.37 2.29 -26.04
CA TYR A 144 13.78 2.27 -27.39
C TYR A 144 13.29 3.66 -27.80
N ASN A 145 13.24 3.91 -29.12
CA ASN A 145 12.66 5.12 -29.68
C ASN A 145 11.13 4.99 -29.75
N PRO A 146 10.35 5.78 -28.99
CA PRO A 146 8.89 5.69 -28.99
C PRO A 146 8.23 6.17 -30.29
N GLU A 147 8.94 6.81 -31.21
CA GLU A 147 8.38 7.18 -32.51
C GLU A 147 8.28 5.97 -33.44
N GLN A 148 9.24 5.05 -33.36
CA GLN A 148 9.33 3.87 -34.23
C GLN A 148 8.83 2.59 -33.57
N ASN A 149 8.95 2.50 -32.23
CA ASN A 149 8.69 1.29 -31.48
C ASN A 149 7.75 1.53 -30.29
N THR A 150 7.21 0.45 -29.75
CA THR A 150 6.46 0.41 -28.49
C THR A 150 6.92 -0.78 -27.64
N CYS A 151 6.53 -0.78 -26.37
CA CYS A 151 6.86 -1.85 -25.43
C CYS A 151 5.62 -2.68 -25.10
N CYS A 152 5.60 -3.95 -25.49
CA CYS A 152 4.49 -4.87 -25.23
C CYS A 152 5.00 -6.09 -24.46
N ALA A 153 4.53 -6.26 -23.22
CA ALA A 153 4.97 -7.34 -22.31
C ALA A 153 6.51 -7.46 -22.24
N GLU A 154 7.17 -6.34 -21.93
CA GLU A 154 8.63 -6.20 -21.83
C GLU A 154 9.44 -6.43 -23.12
N LYS A 155 8.76 -6.63 -24.27
CA LYS A 155 9.40 -6.73 -25.57
C LYS A 155 9.25 -5.44 -26.38
N ILE A 156 10.37 -4.95 -26.92
CA ILE A 156 10.37 -3.85 -27.89
C ILE A 156 9.86 -4.41 -29.22
N VAL A 157 8.81 -3.78 -29.74
CA VAL A 157 8.17 -4.13 -31.02
C VAL A 157 7.92 -2.88 -31.85
N GLU A 158 7.78 -3.03 -33.16
CA GLU A 158 7.44 -1.93 -34.06
C GLU A 158 6.14 -1.23 -33.63
N ARG A 159 6.02 0.08 -33.85
CA ARG A 159 4.82 0.86 -33.46
C ARG A 159 3.72 0.80 -34.52
N VAL A 160 3.18 -0.39 -34.77
CA VAL A 160 2.08 -0.62 -35.73
C VAL A 160 0.87 0.25 -35.39
N GLY A 161 0.42 1.12 -36.32
CA GLY A 161 -0.70 2.03 -36.14
C GLY A 161 -0.35 3.43 -35.59
N GLY A 162 0.93 3.72 -35.34
CA GLY A 162 1.39 5.04 -34.91
C GLY A 162 0.75 5.47 -33.58
N GLU A 163 -0.05 6.54 -33.58
CA GLU A 163 -0.78 7.00 -32.39
C GLU A 163 -1.86 6.00 -31.91
N HIS A 164 -2.34 5.15 -32.82
CA HIS A 164 -3.34 4.11 -32.57
C HIS A 164 -2.69 2.77 -32.19
N ALA A 165 -1.36 2.73 -32.04
CA ALA A 165 -0.66 1.53 -31.61
C ALA A 165 -1.11 1.10 -30.21
N ARG A 166 -1.56 -0.14 -30.07
CA ARG A 166 -1.92 -0.78 -28.80
C ARG A 166 -1.19 -2.12 -28.69
N CYS A 167 -1.06 -2.62 -27.48
CA CYS A 167 -0.42 -3.92 -27.22
C CYS A 167 -1.46 -5.02 -27.05
N CYS A 168 -1.17 -6.18 -27.65
CA CYS A 168 -1.84 -7.45 -27.40
C CYS A 168 -0.79 -8.50 -27.11
N ALA A 169 -0.68 -8.91 -25.85
CA ALA A 169 0.44 -9.71 -25.35
C ALA A 169 1.80 -9.08 -25.75
N MET A 170 2.64 -9.81 -26.49
CA MET A 170 3.96 -9.37 -26.94
C MET A 170 3.95 -8.72 -28.34
N LYS A 171 2.78 -8.35 -28.88
CA LYS A 171 2.63 -7.74 -30.21
C LYS A 171 1.98 -6.37 -30.11
N SER A 172 2.33 -5.48 -31.03
CA SER A 172 1.62 -4.22 -31.26
C SER A 172 0.63 -4.38 -32.42
N TYR A 173 -0.42 -3.58 -32.42
CA TYR A 173 -1.41 -3.53 -33.50
C TYR A 173 -2.05 -2.15 -33.61
N ASP A 174 -2.60 -1.83 -34.78
CA ASP A 174 -3.39 -0.62 -35.01
C ASP A 174 -4.82 -0.80 -34.50
N SER A 175 -5.21 -0.04 -33.46
CA SER A 175 -6.55 -0.14 -32.87
C SER A 175 -7.67 0.36 -33.78
N LYS A 176 -7.37 1.00 -34.92
CA LYS A 176 -8.39 1.34 -35.93
C LYS A 176 -8.86 0.14 -36.72
N THR A 177 -7.99 -0.85 -36.92
CA THR A 177 -8.21 -1.97 -37.84
C THR A 177 -8.25 -3.33 -37.14
N TYR A 178 -7.67 -3.43 -35.95
CA TYR A 178 -7.62 -4.67 -35.16
C TYR A 178 -8.00 -4.43 -33.69
N SER A 179 -8.32 -5.52 -32.99
CA SER A 179 -8.63 -5.56 -31.57
C SER A 179 -7.84 -6.69 -30.90
N CYS A 180 -7.60 -6.56 -29.60
CA CYS A 180 -6.98 -7.61 -28.80
C CYS A 180 -8.06 -8.43 -28.09
N CYS A 181 -8.04 -9.75 -28.27
CA CYS A 181 -8.93 -10.66 -27.58
C CYS A 181 -8.14 -11.88 -27.11
N MET A 182 -8.08 -12.09 -25.79
CA MET A 182 -7.31 -13.17 -25.15
C MET A 182 -5.85 -13.29 -25.65
N GLY A 183 -5.19 -12.15 -25.89
CA GLY A 183 -3.80 -12.13 -26.37
C GLY A 183 -3.63 -12.34 -27.88
N GLN A 184 -4.72 -12.52 -28.62
CA GLN A 184 -4.73 -12.59 -30.08
C GLN A 184 -5.17 -11.26 -30.69
N VAL A 185 -4.45 -10.83 -31.73
CA VAL A 185 -4.81 -9.67 -32.54
C VAL A 185 -5.76 -10.15 -33.64
N ILE A 186 -6.98 -9.63 -33.65
CA ILE A 186 -8.05 -10.04 -34.57
C ILE A 186 -8.65 -8.82 -35.27
N PRO A 187 -9.12 -8.94 -36.53
CA PRO A 187 -9.70 -7.80 -37.25
C PRO A 187 -10.88 -7.18 -36.51
N SER A 188 -10.86 -5.86 -36.37
CA SER A 188 -12.00 -5.10 -35.85
C SER A 188 -13.06 -4.99 -36.93
N ALA A 189 -14.17 -5.69 -36.78
CA ALA A 189 -15.35 -5.42 -37.61
C ALA A 189 -16.08 -4.18 -37.06
N LYS A 190 -16.66 -3.37 -37.96
CA LYS A 190 -17.48 -2.21 -37.56
C LYS A 190 -18.57 -2.66 -36.59
N GLY A 191 -18.70 -1.95 -35.48
CA GLY A 191 -19.69 -2.25 -34.42
C GLY A 191 -19.22 -3.23 -33.36
N LYS A 192 -18.15 -4.00 -33.58
CA LYS A 192 -17.64 -4.95 -32.58
C LYS A 192 -16.54 -4.30 -31.72
N ASP A 193 -16.82 -4.11 -30.44
CA ASP A 193 -16.01 -3.32 -29.52
C ASP A 193 -15.62 -4.08 -28.23
N LYS A 194 -16.13 -5.30 -28.04
CA LYS A 194 -15.85 -6.11 -26.84
C LYS A 194 -15.43 -7.53 -27.20
N CYS A 195 -14.50 -8.07 -26.43
CA CYS A 195 -14.06 -9.47 -26.54
C CYS A 195 -14.85 -10.37 -25.57
N CYS A 196 -15.34 -11.51 -26.06
CA CYS A 196 -15.94 -12.58 -25.30
C CYS A 196 -15.33 -13.92 -25.72
N ASN A 197 -14.46 -14.47 -24.87
CA ASN A 197 -13.80 -15.77 -25.06
C ASN A 197 -13.24 -16.01 -26.49
N GLY A 198 -12.49 -15.05 -27.03
CA GLY A 198 -11.91 -15.13 -28.38
C GLY A 198 -12.76 -14.52 -29.49
N VAL A 199 -14.03 -14.19 -29.22
CA VAL A 199 -14.96 -13.62 -30.21
C VAL A 199 -15.16 -12.14 -29.94
N MET A 200 -14.99 -11.30 -30.97
CA MET A 200 -15.45 -9.91 -30.90
C MET A 200 -16.97 -9.85 -31.05
N ILE A 201 -17.61 -9.12 -30.16
CA ILE A 201 -19.06 -8.92 -30.09
C ILE A 201 -19.39 -7.43 -30.14
N ASP A 202 -20.59 -7.08 -30.60
CA ASP A 202 -21.09 -5.70 -30.56
C ASP A 202 -21.72 -5.46 -29.19
N SER A 203 -21.07 -4.67 -28.34
CA SER A 203 -21.54 -4.43 -26.99
C SER A 203 -22.88 -3.70 -26.93
N LYS A 204 -23.45 -3.20 -28.04
CA LYS A 204 -24.80 -2.64 -28.07
C LYS A 204 -25.87 -3.73 -28.06
N VAL A 205 -25.61 -4.86 -28.72
CA VAL A 205 -26.59 -5.95 -28.89
C VAL A 205 -26.19 -7.25 -28.19
N ASP A 206 -24.93 -7.38 -27.76
CA ASP A 206 -24.39 -8.58 -27.13
C ASP A 206 -23.79 -8.29 -25.74
N ILE A 207 -23.77 -9.32 -24.90
CA ILE A 207 -23.15 -9.34 -23.57
C ILE A 207 -22.41 -10.68 -23.37
N CYS A 208 -21.24 -10.64 -22.73
CA CYS A 208 -20.48 -11.84 -22.41
C CYS A 208 -20.82 -12.31 -21.00
N CYS A 209 -21.35 -13.53 -20.87
CA CYS A 209 -21.70 -14.12 -19.59
C CYS A 209 -20.92 -15.43 -19.41
N GLY A 210 -19.96 -15.46 -18.47
CA GLY A 210 -19.17 -16.67 -18.20
C GLY A 210 -18.29 -17.16 -19.34
N GLY A 211 -18.02 -16.33 -20.35
CA GLY A 211 -17.31 -16.71 -21.57
C GLY A 211 -18.22 -17.05 -22.75
N GLU A 212 -19.54 -17.05 -22.55
CA GLU A 212 -20.53 -17.27 -23.61
C GLU A 212 -21.10 -15.94 -24.09
N VAL A 213 -21.29 -15.82 -25.41
CA VAL A 213 -21.95 -14.66 -26.03
C VAL A 213 -23.46 -14.81 -25.86
N GLN A 214 -24.09 -13.81 -25.29
CA GLN A 214 -25.53 -13.73 -25.05
C GLN A 214 -26.07 -12.43 -25.63
N SER A 215 -27.35 -12.41 -26.03
CA SER A 215 -27.98 -11.20 -26.57
C SER A 215 -28.43 -10.23 -25.46
N LYS A 216 -28.34 -8.93 -25.73
CA LYS A 216 -28.85 -7.85 -24.87
C LYS A 216 -30.35 -7.65 -25.05
N LEU A 217 -31.14 -8.56 -24.45
CA LEU A 217 -32.60 -8.50 -24.51
C LEU A 217 -33.20 -7.22 -23.90
N TYR A 218 -32.49 -6.55 -22.99
CA TYR A 218 -32.96 -5.37 -22.25
C TYR A 218 -32.02 -4.17 -22.41
N GLY A 219 -31.28 -4.09 -23.52
CA GLY A 219 -30.33 -3.01 -23.82
C GLY A 219 -29.33 -2.78 -22.68
N ALA A 220 -29.19 -1.54 -22.21
CA ALA A 220 -28.29 -1.16 -21.12
C ALA A 220 -28.64 -1.79 -19.75
N GLN A 221 -29.88 -2.27 -19.58
CA GLN A 221 -30.33 -2.94 -18.35
C GLN A 221 -30.04 -4.44 -18.35
N THR A 222 -29.60 -5.02 -19.47
CA THR A 222 -29.24 -6.43 -19.52
C THR A 222 -28.05 -6.72 -18.57
N ALA A 223 -28.22 -7.69 -17.70
CA ALA A 223 -27.17 -8.22 -16.83
C ALA A 223 -27.13 -9.76 -16.89
N CYS A 224 -25.99 -10.34 -16.53
CA CYS A 224 -25.82 -11.80 -16.46
C CYS A 224 -26.12 -12.31 -15.06
N CYS A 225 -26.88 -13.39 -14.95
CA CYS A 225 -27.00 -14.19 -13.72
C CYS A 225 -26.47 -15.59 -14.00
N ARG A 226 -25.50 -16.04 -13.20
CA ARG A 226 -25.06 -17.44 -13.24
C ARG A 226 -26.12 -18.28 -12.52
N VAL A 227 -26.89 -19.06 -13.27
CA VAL A 227 -27.94 -19.94 -12.73
C VAL A 227 -27.46 -21.39 -12.78
N GLY A 228 -27.71 -22.16 -11.73
CA GLY A 228 -27.36 -23.59 -11.71
C GLY A 228 -25.99 -23.95 -11.14
N GLY A 229 -25.59 -23.36 -10.02
CA GLY A 229 -24.58 -23.98 -9.15
C GLY A 229 -25.28 -24.63 -7.96
N LYS A 230 -25.67 -25.91 -8.05
CA LYS A 230 -25.97 -26.67 -6.83
C LYS A 230 -24.72 -26.66 -5.94
N GLN A 231 -24.88 -26.50 -4.62
CA GLN A 231 -23.76 -26.79 -3.72
C GLN A 231 -23.50 -28.30 -3.75
N LEU A 232 -22.26 -28.74 -3.48
CA LEU A 232 -21.92 -30.16 -3.37
C LEU A 232 -22.82 -30.89 -2.34
N SER A 233 -23.36 -30.14 -1.38
CA SER A 233 -24.34 -30.59 -0.38
C SER A 233 -25.74 -30.90 -0.91
N ASP A 234 -26.07 -30.51 -2.16
CA ASP A 234 -27.41 -30.66 -2.75
C ASP A 234 -27.50 -31.81 -3.78
N LEU A 235 -26.47 -32.66 -3.84
CA LEU A 235 -26.40 -33.83 -4.72
C LEU A 235 -26.87 -35.09 -3.98
N PRO A 236 -27.72 -35.94 -4.61
CA PRO A 236 -28.03 -37.27 -4.09
C PRO A 236 -26.77 -38.12 -3.91
N GLU A 237 -26.73 -38.99 -2.90
CA GLU A 237 -25.65 -39.97 -2.77
C GLU A 237 -25.66 -40.94 -3.97
N GLY A 238 -24.54 -41.07 -4.68
CA GLY A 238 -24.38 -42.01 -5.81
C GLY A 238 -24.33 -41.41 -7.22
N VAL A 239 -24.21 -40.08 -7.38
CA VAL A 239 -24.07 -39.44 -8.71
C VAL A 239 -22.63 -39.60 -9.26
N ASN A 240 -22.51 -40.00 -10.53
CA ASN A 240 -21.22 -40.21 -11.20
C ASN A 240 -20.47 -38.88 -11.46
N GLU A 241 -19.14 -38.90 -11.44
CA GLU A 241 -18.26 -37.76 -11.70
C GLU A 241 -18.59 -36.99 -13.01
N LYS A 242 -19.05 -37.67 -14.06
CA LYS A 242 -19.47 -37.03 -15.31
C LYS A 242 -20.80 -36.26 -15.19
N ASP A 243 -21.72 -36.76 -14.37
CA ASP A 243 -23.01 -36.10 -14.10
C ASP A 243 -22.87 -34.94 -13.11
N ILE A 244 -21.86 -35.00 -12.23
CA ILE A 244 -21.45 -33.89 -11.36
C ILE A 244 -20.97 -32.70 -12.22
N VAL A 245 -20.18 -32.93 -13.27
CA VAL A 245 -19.73 -31.85 -14.18
C VAL A 245 -20.90 -31.22 -14.97
N ALA A 246 -21.89 -32.02 -15.37
CA ALA A 246 -23.10 -31.54 -16.05
C ALA A 246 -24.05 -30.76 -15.11
N MET A 247 -24.18 -31.17 -13.84
CA MET A 247 -25.04 -30.50 -12.84
C MET A 247 -24.35 -29.34 -12.09
N LEU A 248 -23.02 -29.30 -12.05
CA LEU A 248 -22.21 -28.16 -11.60
C LEU A 248 -21.89 -27.18 -12.75
N GLY A 249 -22.24 -27.54 -13.98
CA GLY A 249 -22.19 -26.72 -15.19
C GLY A 249 -23.23 -25.60 -15.14
N GLY A 250 -23.06 -24.65 -14.22
CA GLY A 250 -23.94 -23.49 -14.12
C GLY A 250 -23.88 -22.66 -15.40
N GLY A 251 -25.02 -22.52 -16.06
CA GLY A 251 -25.20 -21.64 -17.21
C GLY A 251 -25.32 -20.18 -16.82
N HIS A 252 -25.40 -19.31 -17.82
CA HIS A 252 -25.70 -17.90 -17.61
C HIS A 252 -27.00 -17.53 -18.30
N VAL A 253 -27.86 -16.80 -17.59
CA VAL A 253 -29.05 -16.18 -18.17
C VAL A 253 -28.93 -14.67 -18.15
N THR A 254 -29.45 -14.03 -19.18
CA THR A 254 -29.60 -12.58 -19.20
C THR A 254 -30.91 -12.17 -18.55
N TYR A 255 -30.89 -11.09 -17.76
CA TYR A 255 -32.07 -10.55 -17.10
C TYR A 255 -32.07 -9.02 -17.11
N ASP A 256 -33.25 -8.41 -16.92
CA ASP A 256 -33.40 -6.97 -16.75
C ASP A 256 -33.02 -6.57 -15.31
N LYS A 257 -31.89 -5.89 -15.14
CA LYS A 257 -31.39 -5.45 -13.82
C LYS A 257 -32.21 -4.34 -13.18
N SER A 258 -33.11 -3.70 -13.93
CA SER A 258 -34.09 -2.76 -13.37
C SER A 258 -35.22 -3.50 -12.66
N GLN A 259 -35.63 -4.67 -13.17
CA GLN A 259 -36.74 -5.47 -12.64
C GLN A 259 -36.32 -6.58 -11.69
N SER A 260 -35.09 -7.09 -11.81
CA SER A 260 -34.60 -8.22 -11.02
C SER A 260 -33.17 -8.00 -10.51
N LYS A 261 -32.74 -8.80 -9.54
CA LYS A 261 -31.37 -8.95 -9.05
C LYS A 261 -31.01 -10.43 -9.01
N CYS A 262 -29.77 -10.75 -9.36
CA CYS A 262 -29.21 -12.10 -9.21
C CYS A 262 -28.51 -12.21 -7.86
N CYS A 263 -29.08 -12.96 -6.92
CA CYS A 263 -28.51 -13.21 -5.60
C CYS A 263 -28.14 -14.68 -5.47
N PHE A 264 -26.84 -14.99 -5.41
CA PHE A 264 -26.31 -16.36 -5.26
C PHE A 264 -26.92 -17.35 -6.28
N GLY A 265 -27.03 -16.90 -7.52
CA GLY A 265 -27.55 -17.70 -8.63
C GLY A 265 -29.07 -17.84 -8.71
N ALA A 266 -29.81 -17.10 -7.89
CA ALA A 266 -31.26 -16.97 -7.98
C ALA A 266 -31.66 -15.56 -8.44
N LEU A 267 -32.53 -15.46 -9.45
CA LEU A 267 -33.17 -14.20 -9.83
C LEU A 267 -34.31 -13.89 -8.85
N LYS A 268 -34.33 -12.65 -8.36
CA LYS A 268 -35.30 -12.12 -7.41
C LYS A 268 -35.76 -10.75 -7.88
N PHE A 269 -37.04 -10.41 -7.71
CA PHE A 269 -37.57 -9.10 -8.13
C PHE A 269 -36.88 -7.93 -7.41
N ASN A 270 -36.51 -6.92 -8.17
CA ASN A 270 -35.83 -5.72 -7.68
C ASN A 270 -36.80 -4.74 -7.03
N VAL A 271 -37.28 -5.07 -5.85
CA VAL A 271 -38.28 -4.27 -5.12
C VAL A 271 -37.74 -2.94 -4.56
N PHE A 272 -36.41 -2.74 -4.51
CA PHE A 272 -35.79 -1.52 -3.95
C PHE A 272 -34.99 -0.71 -4.99
N GLY A 273 -35.11 -1.02 -6.27
CA GLY A 273 -34.49 -0.25 -7.36
C GLY A 273 -32.96 -0.16 -7.24
N GLN A 274 -32.44 1.07 -7.13
CA GLN A 274 -31.00 1.33 -7.01
C GLN A 274 -30.45 0.95 -5.63
N ASP A 275 -31.30 0.95 -4.59
CA ASP A 275 -30.92 0.63 -3.22
C ASP A 275 -31.00 -0.88 -2.92
N ALA A 276 -31.31 -1.73 -3.90
CA ALA A 276 -31.35 -3.17 -3.71
C ALA A 276 -29.96 -3.82 -3.77
N ALA A 277 -29.61 -4.57 -2.73
CA ALA A 277 -28.41 -5.42 -2.68
C ALA A 277 -28.75 -6.85 -2.22
N CYS A 278 -27.83 -7.78 -2.47
CA CYS A 278 -27.97 -9.18 -2.06
C CYS A 278 -27.26 -9.45 -0.72
N CYS A 279 -27.91 -10.20 0.15
CA CYS A 279 -27.36 -10.75 1.39
C CYS A 279 -27.68 -12.24 1.44
N GLY A 280 -26.72 -13.10 1.08
CA GLY A 280 -27.08 -14.45 0.65
C GLY A 280 -28.07 -14.39 -0.53
N GLN A 281 -29.04 -15.29 -0.55
CA GLN A 281 -30.10 -15.32 -1.58
C GLN A 281 -31.19 -14.23 -1.42
N ASN A 282 -31.12 -13.40 -0.37
CA ASN A 282 -32.15 -12.40 -0.07
C ASN A 282 -31.79 -11.03 -0.62
N ILE A 283 -32.78 -10.30 -1.13
CA ILE A 283 -32.64 -8.88 -1.46
C ILE A 283 -32.95 -8.04 -0.22
N TYR A 284 -32.13 -7.03 0.04
CA TYR A 284 -32.37 -6.03 1.08
C TYR A 284 -32.15 -4.61 0.55
N ASN A 285 -32.74 -3.63 1.24
CA ASN A 285 -32.58 -2.22 0.93
C ASN A 285 -31.34 -1.65 1.67
N THR A 286 -30.36 -1.13 0.94
CA THR A 286 -29.09 -0.64 1.47
C THR A 286 -29.20 0.64 2.30
N LYS A 287 -30.29 1.41 2.15
CA LYS A 287 -30.57 2.61 2.96
C LYS A 287 -31.09 2.25 4.34
N THR A 288 -31.90 1.20 4.45
CA THR A 288 -32.57 0.83 5.72
C THR A 288 -31.96 -0.39 6.38
N HIS A 289 -31.18 -1.18 5.65
CA HIS A 289 -30.60 -2.44 6.14
C HIS A 289 -29.13 -2.57 5.72
N MET A 290 -28.45 -3.51 6.37
CA MET A 290 -27.08 -3.93 6.07
C MET A 290 -26.96 -5.45 6.13
N CYS A 291 -25.94 -6.01 5.48
CA CYS A 291 -25.69 -7.44 5.46
C CYS A 291 -24.42 -7.80 6.24
N CYS A 292 -24.52 -8.72 7.19
CA CYS A 292 -23.39 -9.30 7.91
C CYS A 292 -23.42 -10.83 7.78
N LEU A 293 -22.41 -11.44 7.15
CA LEU A 293 -22.33 -12.90 6.90
C LEU A 293 -23.66 -13.52 6.44
N ASN A 294 -24.24 -12.99 5.37
CA ASN A 294 -25.52 -13.43 4.77
C ASN A 294 -26.78 -13.21 5.63
N LYS A 295 -26.68 -12.48 6.76
CA LYS A 295 -27.83 -12.05 7.57
C LYS A 295 -28.13 -10.57 7.35
N VAL A 296 -29.41 -10.25 7.16
CA VAL A 296 -29.89 -8.87 6.95
C VAL A 296 -30.24 -8.26 8.32
N HIS A 297 -29.70 -7.08 8.59
CA HIS A 297 -29.95 -6.31 9.80
C HIS A 297 -30.51 -4.94 9.45
N ARG A 298 -31.43 -4.42 10.26
CA ARG A 298 -31.89 -3.02 10.14
C ARG A 298 -30.78 -2.07 10.57
N ARG A 299 -30.59 -0.99 9.81
CA ARG A 299 -29.67 0.08 10.16
C ARG A 299 -30.26 0.96 11.26
N LEU A 300 -29.39 1.42 12.15
CA LEU A 300 -29.73 2.41 13.16
C LEU A 300 -29.46 3.83 12.62
N PRO A 301 -30.47 4.73 12.59
CA PRO A 301 -30.30 6.09 12.11
C PRO A 301 -29.17 6.84 12.83
N GLY A 302 -28.28 7.47 12.07
CA GLY A 302 -27.17 8.27 12.61
C GLY A 302 -26.02 7.44 13.22
N VAL A 303 -26.11 6.11 13.24
CA VAL A 303 -25.05 5.24 13.76
C VAL A 303 -24.21 4.72 12.60
N PRO A 304 -22.89 4.95 12.59
CA PRO A 304 -22.04 4.44 11.54
C PRO A 304 -21.74 2.94 11.78
N GLU A 305 -22.61 2.06 11.31
CA GLU A 305 -22.47 0.62 11.59
C GLU A 305 -21.42 -0.07 10.70
N ARG A 306 -20.74 -1.08 11.26
CA ARG A 306 -19.93 -2.09 10.53
C ARG A 306 -20.27 -3.49 11.05
N CYS A 307 -19.88 -4.53 10.32
CA CYS A 307 -20.05 -5.92 10.76
C CYS A 307 -18.83 -6.41 11.55
N CYS A 308 -19.07 -7.08 12.67
CA CYS A 308 -18.13 -7.97 13.34
C CYS A 308 -18.72 -9.37 13.23
N ASN A 309 -18.18 -10.18 12.32
CA ASN A 309 -18.81 -11.42 11.86
C ASN A 309 -20.25 -11.14 11.37
N ASP A 310 -21.24 -11.81 11.95
CA ASP A 310 -22.65 -11.70 11.59
C ASP A 310 -23.40 -10.63 12.40
N LYS A 311 -22.72 -9.84 13.24
CA LYS A 311 -23.37 -8.82 14.09
C LYS A 311 -22.96 -7.40 13.68
N PRO A 312 -23.91 -6.47 13.51
CA PRO A 312 -23.61 -5.06 13.34
C PRO A 312 -23.10 -4.45 14.64
N PHE A 313 -22.19 -3.49 14.55
CA PHE A 313 -21.70 -2.69 15.66
C PHE A 313 -21.47 -1.24 15.26
N ASP A 314 -21.65 -0.33 16.21
CA ASP A 314 -21.32 1.08 16.04
C ASP A 314 -19.80 1.27 15.97
N ARG A 315 -19.29 1.64 14.79
CA ARG A 315 -17.85 1.81 14.57
C ARG A 315 -17.26 3.01 15.31
N SER A 316 -18.08 3.95 15.79
CA SER A 316 -17.64 5.09 16.59
C SER A 316 -17.35 4.69 18.04
N ARG A 317 -17.96 3.58 18.50
CA ARG A 317 -17.87 3.10 19.88
C ARG A 317 -17.19 1.77 20.04
N HIS A 318 -17.04 1.00 18.96
CA HIS A 318 -16.44 -0.33 19.06
C HIS A 318 -15.39 -0.60 17.98
N LEU A 319 -14.52 -1.57 18.27
CA LEU A 319 -13.59 -2.18 17.34
C LEU A 319 -13.85 -3.68 17.25
N CYS A 320 -13.78 -4.24 16.04
CA CYS A 320 -13.81 -5.68 15.84
C CYS A 320 -12.40 -6.18 15.53
N CYS A 321 -11.83 -6.96 16.43
CA CYS A 321 -10.49 -7.52 16.31
C CYS A 321 -10.60 -9.04 16.17
N LYS A 322 -10.36 -9.58 14.97
CA LYS A 322 -10.52 -11.02 14.64
C LYS A 322 -11.87 -11.62 15.08
N GLY A 323 -12.95 -10.87 14.86
CA GLY A 323 -14.30 -11.32 15.22
C GLY A 323 -14.69 -11.10 16.69
N VAL A 324 -13.79 -10.56 17.52
CA VAL A 324 -14.08 -10.14 18.90
C VAL A 324 -14.42 -8.65 18.91
N LEU A 325 -15.57 -8.30 19.48
CA LEU A 325 -16.02 -6.92 19.59
C LEU A 325 -15.54 -6.29 20.90
N HIS A 326 -14.94 -5.11 20.82
CA HIS A 326 -14.42 -4.34 21.95
C HIS A 326 -15.07 -2.96 22.02
N ASP A 327 -15.54 -2.53 23.19
CA ASP A 327 -15.98 -1.14 23.42
C ASP A 327 -14.75 -0.24 23.62
N ILE A 328 -14.66 0.83 22.83
CA ILE A 328 -13.60 1.84 22.89
C ILE A 328 -14.06 3.15 23.54
N GLY A 329 -15.35 3.31 23.86
CA GLY A 329 -15.89 4.56 24.40
C GLY A 329 -16.01 5.68 23.37
N LYS A 330 -16.76 6.74 23.72
CA LYS A 330 -16.94 7.92 22.84
C LYS A 330 -15.63 8.71 22.75
N ASN A 331 -15.28 9.20 21.55
CA ASN A 331 -14.12 10.07 21.26
C ASN A 331 -12.71 9.45 21.41
N GLU A 332 -12.58 8.15 21.68
CA GLU A 332 -11.26 7.52 21.84
C GLU A 332 -10.72 6.85 20.57
N ARG A 333 -11.50 6.83 19.50
CA ARG A 333 -11.18 6.04 18.30
C ARG A 333 -9.86 6.38 17.63
N SER A 334 -9.44 7.64 17.67
CA SER A 334 -8.22 8.12 16.99
C SER A 334 -6.94 7.45 17.48
N TYR A 335 -6.97 6.82 18.67
CA TYR A 335 -5.79 6.23 19.30
C TYR A 335 -5.98 4.76 19.75
N LYS A 336 -7.15 4.15 19.56
CA LYS A 336 -7.36 2.71 19.85
C LYS A 336 -7.19 1.87 18.57
N PHE A 337 -6.40 0.81 18.65
CA PHE A 337 -6.10 -0.07 17.52
C PHE A 337 -6.18 -1.55 17.92
N CYS A 338 -6.45 -2.42 16.95
CA CYS A 338 -6.39 -3.87 17.16
C CYS A 338 -4.94 -4.36 17.15
N CYS A 339 -4.57 -5.13 18.15
CA CYS A 339 -3.40 -6.01 18.15
C CYS A 339 -3.92 -7.43 18.25
N ASN A 340 -3.93 -8.16 17.13
CA ASN A 340 -4.53 -9.49 17.04
C ASN A 340 -6.03 -9.47 17.44
N SER A 341 -6.41 -10.11 18.56
CA SER A 341 -7.79 -10.16 19.07
C SER A 341 -8.07 -9.14 20.19
N VAL A 342 -7.09 -8.32 20.61
CA VAL A 342 -7.24 -7.34 21.70
C VAL A 342 -7.07 -5.91 21.19
N ILE A 343 -7.55 -4.92 21.96
CA ILE A 343 -7.36 -3.49 21.67
C ILE A 343 -6.23 -2.89 22.50
N TYR A 344 -5.54 -1.88 21.97
CA TYR A 344 -4.56 -1.08 22.71
C TYR A 344 -4.64 0.41 22.40
N ASP A 345 -4.22 1.23 23.36
CA ASP A 345 -4.11 2.69 23.21
C ASP A 345 -2.70 3.06 22.74
N ARG A 346 -2.57 3.61 21.53
CA ARG A 346 -1.26 3.96 20.96
C ARG A 346 -0.49 5.03 21.73
N ARG A 347 -1.14 5.78 22.64
CA ARG A 347 -0.49 6.78 23.51
C ARG A 347 0.16 6.13 24.72
N LYS A 348 -0.37 4.99 25.14
CA LYS A 348 0.07 4.26 26.33
C LYS A 348 0.90 3.05 25.96
N ALA A 349 0.68 2.46 24.80
CA ALA A 349 1.32 1.21 24.38
C ALA A 349 1.47 1.02 22.86
N HIS A 350 2.29 0.06 22.39
CA HIS A 350 2.36 -0.37 20.98
C HIS A 350 2.08 -1.88 20.80
N CYS A 351 1.79 -2.32 19.56
CA CYS A 351 1.61 -3.74 19.21
C CYS A 351 2.92 -4.34 18.69
N ASP A 352 3.37 -5.43 19.30
CA ASP A 352 4.58 -6.16 18.94
C ASP A 352 4.32 -7.66 18.97
N GLU A 353 4.65 -8.37 17.89
CA GLU A 353 4.41 -9.81 17.74
C GLU A 353 3.05 -10.32 18.26
N LYS A 354 1.98 -9.53 18.06
CA LYS A 354 0.59 -9.78 18.54
C LYS A 354 0.32 -9.51 20.05
N LYS A 355 1.21 -8.78 20.76
CA LYS A 355 1.09 -8.36 22.19
C LYS A 355 1.28 -6.83 22.41
N THR A 356 0.91 -6.30 23.58
CA THR A 356 0.88 -4.84 23.89
C THR A 356 1.83 -4.41 25.04
N VAL A 357 2.50 -3.24 24.96
CA VAL A 357 3.62 -2.81 25.88
C VAL A 357 3.60 -1.29 26.24
N SER A 358 3.86 -0.80 27.49
CA SER A 358 3.55 0.59 28.02
C SER A 358 4.66 1.73 28.08
N VAL A 359 4.35 3.05 28.34
CA VAL A 359 5.28 4.28 28.25
C VAL A 359 5.08 5.46 29.31
N TYR A 360 6.09 6.36 29.63
CA TYR A 360 6.11 7.53 30.62
C TYR A 360 6.67 8.95 30.11
N GLN A 361 6.54 10.10 30.86
CA GLN A 361 6.84 11.56 30.48
C GLN A 361 7.69 12.43 31.50
N CYS A 362 8.33 13.57 31.11
CA CYS A 362 9.13 14.52 31.98
C CYS A 362 8.89 16.06 31.76
N GLN A 363 9.12 16.87 32.81
CA GLN A 363 8.97 18.36 32.93
C GLN A 363 10.34 19.09 33.20
N ASP A 364 10.47 20.35 32.74
CA ASP A 364 11.62 21.31 32.61
C ASP A 364 12.34 21.82 33.92
N PRO A 365 13.39 22.72 33.94
CA PRO A 365 13.98 23.60 32.88
C PRO A 365 15.53 23.67 32.76
N ILE A 366 16.03 24.14 31.60
CA ILE A 366 17.46 24.50 31.34
C ILE A 366 17.61 26.04 31.26
N TYR A 367 18.79 26.61 31.52
CA TYR A 367 19.15 28.04 31.37
C TYR A 367 19.43 28.43 29.90
N LEU A 368 19.10 29.67 29.49
CA LEU A 368 19.44 30.26 28.19
C LEU A 368 20.69 31.15 28.37
N TYR A 369 21.74 30.96 27.57
CA TYR A 369 22.73 32.01 27.33
C TYR A 369 22.54 32.51 25.91
N GLY A 370 21.99 33.72 25.80
CA GLY A 370 21.95 34.49 24.57
C GLY A 370 23.25 35.26 24.35
N ILE A 371 23.58 35.46 23.08
CA ILE A 371 24.66 36.33 22.62
C ILE A 371 24.37 37.75 23.19
N ARG A 372 25.38 38.31 23.87
CA ARG A 372 25.38 39.55 24.71
C ARG A 372 25.02 39.35 26.18
N GLY A 373 25.93 38.74 26.94
CA GLY A 373 26.48 39.35 28.16
C GLY A 373 25.60 39.68 29.38
N ASN A 374 24.29 39.45 29.41
CA ASN A 374 23.47 39.74 30.60
C ASN A 374 22.68 38.50 31.09
N LYS A 375 22.89 38.17 32.37
CA LYS A 375 22.11 37.16 33.11
C LYS A 375 20.77 37.77 33.53
N ILE A 376 19.66 37.09 33.27
CA ILE A 376 18.39 37.34 33.97
C ILE A 376 17.92 36.00 34.55
N PRO A 377 17.72 35.88 35.88
CA PRO A 377 17.09 34.71 36.46
C PRO A 377 15.57 34.84 36.32
N LEU A 378 14.89 33.77 35.91
CA LEU A 378 13.46 33.62 36.18
C LEU A 378 13.30 32.70 37.38
N ILE A 379 12.78 33.31 38.44
CA ILE A 379 12.27 32.72 39.67
C ILE A 379 10.90 32.11 39.33
N TYR A 380 10.74 30.84 39.72
CA TYR A 380 9.57 29.95 39.75
C TYR A 380 8.44 30.11 38.73
#